data_AF-A0A183I555-F1
#
_entry.id   AF-A0A183I555-F1
#
_cell.length_a   1.000
_cell.length_b   1.000
_cell.length_c   1.000
_cell.angle_alpha   90.00
_cell.angle_beta   90.00
_cell.angle_gamma   90.00
#
_symmetry.space_group_name_H-M   'P 1'
#
loop_
_entity.id
_entity.type
_entity.pdbx_description
1 polymer ?
#
loop_
_entity_poly.entity_id
_entity_poly.type
_entity_poly.pdbx_seq_one_letter_code
_entity_poly.pdbx_strand_id
1 'polypeptide(L)' 'MQRFVPDSIEQVKVEHIQSYGGDVIKTDLGDRLIRAKEEALRNNGFFMNQFANADKAEEYHEILFKPLKDDIVNDKK' A
#
# COMPACT_ATOMS: atom_id res chain seq x y z
N MET A 1 10.63 1.11 -12.27
CA MET A 1 9.97 0.46 -11.11
C MET A 1 8.88 -0.44 -11.65
N GLN A 2 8.84 -1.72 -11.29
CA GLN A 2 7.86 -2.66 -11.86
C GLN A 2 6.63 -2.79 -10.95
N ARG A 3 5.42 -2.64 -11.51
CA ARG A 3 4.15 -2.79 -10.80
C ARG A 3 3.34 -3.94 -11.35
N PHE A 4 3.05 -4.91 -10.50
CA PHE A 4 2.20 -6.06 -10.81
C PHE A 4 0.74 -5.70 -10.54
N VAL A 5 -0.09 -5.74 -11.58
CA VAL A 5 -1.51 -5.35 -11.53
C VAL A 5 -2.41 -6.47 -12.07
N PRO A 6 -3.68 -6.53 -11.65
CA PRO A 6 -4.64 -7.47 -12.23
C PRO A 6 -4.84 -7.22 -13.73
N ASP A 7 -5.07 -8.28 -14.51
CA ASP A 7 -5.36 -8.16 -15.94
C ASP A 7 -6.60 -7.29 -16.24
N SER A 8 -7.54 -7.24 -15.29
CA SER A 8 -8.80 -6.50 -15.38
C SER A 8 -8.70 -5.01 -15.02
N ILE A 9 -7.49 -4.48 -14.75
CA ILE A 9 -7.33 -3.07 -14.37
C ILE A 9 -7.72 -2.13 -15.51
N GLU A 10 -8.32 -1.00 -15.18
CA GLU A 10 -8.68 0.04 -16.13
C GLU A 10 -7.43 0.64 -16.79
N GLN A 11 -7.49 0.83 -18.11
CA GLN A 11 -6.34 1.29 -18.90
C GLN A 11 -5.81 2.65 -18.43
N VAL A 12 -6.68 3.54 -17.98
CA VAL A 12 -6.28 4.85 -17.42
C VAL A 12 -5.31 4.72 -16.24
N LYS A 13 -5.44 3.66 -15.42
CA LYS A 13 -4.53 3.41 -14.29
C LYS A 13 -3.16 2.92 -14.78
N VAL A 14 -3.13 2.15 -15.87
CA VAL A 14 -1.89 1.70 -16.52
C VAL A 14 -1.13 2.90 -17.07
N GLU A 15 -1.82 3.76 -17.82
CA GLU A 15 -1.25 4.99 -18.40
C GLU A 15 -0.70 5.91 -17.32
N HIS A 16 -1.42 6.05 -16.21
CA HIS A 16 -0.97 6.89 -15.10
C HIS A 16 0.31 6.35 -14.45
N ILE A 17 0.43 5.03 -14.25
CA ILE A 17 1.67 4.40 -13.76
C ILE A 17 2.83 4.65 -14.73
N GLN A 18 2.57 4.46 -16.03
CA GLN A 18 3.57 4.64 -17.08
C GLN A 18 4.02 6.10 -17.20
N SER A 19 3.12 7.07 -17.00
CA SER A 19 3.46 8.50 -17.04
C SER A 19 4.50 8.93 -16.00
N TYR A 20 4.64 8.17 -14.91
CA TYR A 20 5.67 8.38 -13.88
C TYR A 20 6.92 7.51 -14.07
N GLY A 21 7.07 6.83 -15.22
CA GLY A 21 8.19 5.94 -15.50
C GLY A 21 8.10 4.58 -14.80
N GLY A 22 6.89 4.16 -14.42
CA GLY A 22 6.62 2.81 -13.92
C GLY A 22 6.29 1.83 -15.04
N ASP A 23 6.85 0.63 -14.97
CA ASP A 23 6.50 -0.47 -15.87
C ASP A 23 5.36 -1.28 -15.27
N VAL A 24 4.41 -1.69 -16.11
CA VAL A 24 3.23 -2.44 -15.67
C VAL A 24 3.31 -3.87 -16.19
N ILE A 25 3.26 -4.83 -15.27
CA ILE A 25 3.15 -6.25 -15.58
C ILE A 25 1.77 -6.72 -15.15
N LYS A 26 0.98 -7.19 -16.11
CA LYS A 26 -0.34 -7.73 -15.84
C LYS A 26 -0.25 -9.20 -15.42
N THR A 27 -1.09 -9.61 -14.48
CA THR A 27 -1.13 -10.97 -13.94
C THR A 27 -2.49 -11.24 -13.30
N ASP A 28 -2.77 -12.51 -13.02
CA ASP A 28 -3.94 -12.89 -12.23
C ASP A 28 -3.95 -12.21 -10.86
N LEU A 29 -5.15 -11.80 -10.42
CA LEU A 29 -5.34 -11.05 -9.17
C LEU A 29 -4.75 -11.77 -7.95
N GLY A 30 -4.91 -13.09 -7.88
CA GLY A 30 -4.39 -13.94 -6.79
C GLY A 30 -2.87 -14.04 -6.78
N ASP A 31 -2.23 -13.92 -7.94
CA ASP A 31 -0.80 -14.19 -8.11
C ASP A 31 0.07 -12.93 -7.99
N ARG A 32 -0.54 -11.73 -7.99
CA ARG A 32 0.19 -10.45 -8.05
C ARG A 32 1.32 -10.32 -7.03
N LEU A 33 1.09 -10.77 -5.79
CA LEU A 33 2.06 -10.62 -4.70
C LEU A 33 3.18 -11.65 -4.81
N ILE A 34 2.84 -12.85 -5.26
CA ILE A 34 3.81 -13.93 -5.48
C ILE A 34 4.74 -13.53 -6.62
N ARG A 35 4.17 -13.13 -7.78
CA ARG A 35 4.92 -12.68 -8.96
C ARG A 35 5.82 -11.48 -8.64
N ALA A 36 5.30 -10.49 -7.92
CA ALA A 36 6.07 -9.31 -7.54
C ALA A 36 7.23 -9.62 -6.59
N LYS A 37 7.05 -10.56 -5.65
CA LYS A 37 8.09 -11.01 -4.75
C LYS A 37 9.17 -11.80 -5.49
N GLU A 38 8.77 -12.71 -6.37
CA GLU A 38 9.71 -13.48 -7.20
C GLU A 38 10.54 -12.56 -8.09
N GLU A 39 9.93 -11.56 -8.71
CA GLU A 39 10.64 -10.60 -9.56
C GLU A 39 11.62 -9.74 -8.77
N ALA A 40 11.25 -9.29 -7.57
CA ALA A 40 12.16 -8.60 -6.68
C ALA A 40 13.33 -9.49 -6.29
N LEU A 41 13.09 -10.76 -5.94
CA LEU A 41 14.17 -11.71 -5.61
C LEU A 41 15.10 -11.97 -6.80
N ARG A 42 14.55 -12.18 -8.01
CA ARG A 42 15.34 -12.39 -9.25
C ARG A 42 16.27 -11.21 -9.53
N ASN A 43 15.79 -9.99 -9.32
CA ASN A 43 16.52 -8.77 -9.61
C ASN A 43 17.34 -8.24 -8.42
N ASN A 44 17.38 -8.98 -7.32
CA ASN A 44 17.96 -8.53 -6.05
C ASN A 44 17.43 -7.14 -5.62
N GLY A 45 16.16 -6.89 -5.91
CA GLY A 45 15.45 -5.64 -5.72
C GLY A 45 14.58 -5.62 -4.47
N PHE A 46 13.97 -4.47 -4.22
CA PHE A 46 13.08 -4.26 -3.08
C PHE A 46 11.63 -4.63 -3.43
N PHE A 47 11.01 -5.49 -2.61
CA PHE A 47 9.60 -5.83 -2.73
C PHE A 47 8.75 -4.93 -1.82
N MET A 48 7.91 -4.07 -2.42
CA MET A 48 6.97 -3.23 -1.70
C MET A 48 5.57 -3.85 -1.70
N ASN A 49 5.07 -4.21 -0.52
CA ASN A 49 3.72 -4.77 -0.36
C ASN A 49 2.74 -3.72 0.20
N GLN A 50 1.96 -3.10 -0.69
CA GLN A 50 0.97 -2.09 -0.29
C GLN A 50 -0.17 -2.63 0.58
N PHE A 51 -0.48 -3.93 0.56
CA PHE A 51 -1.53 -4.53 1.41
C PHE A 51 -1.03 -4.73 2.83
N ALA A 52 0.17 -5.31 2.99
CA ALA A 52 0.78 -5.45 4.32
C ALA A 52 1.16 -4.08 4.94
N ASN A 53 1.35 -3.05 4.11
CA ASN A 53 1.55 -1.69 4.57
C ASN A 53 0.24 -0.98 4.93
N ALA A 54 -0.91 -1.40 4.37
CA ALA A 54 -2.22 -0.86 4.70
C ALA A 54 -2.73 -1.40 6.05
N ASP A 55 -2.55 -2.69 6.34
CA ASP A 55 -2.88 -3.27 7.66
C ASP A 55 -2.12 -2.56 8.79
N LYS A 56 -0.86 -2.18 8.55
CA LYS A 56 -0.06 -1.38 9.49
C LYS A 56 -0.51 0.07 9.57
N ALA A 57 -1.14 0.63 8.54
CA ALA A 57 -1.62 2.01 8.54
C ALA A 57 -2.88 2.16 9.40
N GLU A 58 -3.75 1.14 9.48
CA GLU A 58 -4.90 1.13 10.40
C GLU A 58 -4.46 1.13 11.87
N GLU A 59 -3.38 0.42 12.22
CA GLU A 59 -2.80 0.44 13.58
C GLU A 59 -2.42 1.87 14.02
N TYR A 60 -1.87 2.69 13.12
CA TYR A 60 -1.57 4.10 13.42
C TYR A 60 -2.81 5.01 13.43
N HIS A 61 -3.92 4.59 12.82
CA HIS A 61 -5.17 5.34 12.88
C HIS A 61 -5.86 5.18 14.25
N GLU A 62 -5.80 3.99 14.86
CA GLU A 62 -6.36 3.75 16.19
C GLU A 62 -5.57 4.45 17.31
N ILE A 63 -4.24 4.58 17.19
CA ILE A 63 -3.41 5.25 18.20
C ILE A 63 -3.64 6.77 18.20
N LEU A 64 -3.88 7.38 17.03
CA LEU A 64 -4.16 8.83 16.89
C LEU A 64 -5.60 9.21 17.27
N PHE A 65 -6.50 8.25 17.46
CA PHE A 65 -7.90 8.46 17.83
C PHE A 65 -8.25 8.01 19.25
N LYS A 66 -7.27 7.87 20.17
CA LYS A 66 -7.61 7.90 21.59
C LYS A 66 -8.13 9.30 21.92
N PRO A 67 -9.41 9.46 22.35
CA PRO A 67 -9.88 10.76 22.76
C PRO A 67 -9.04 11.21 23.96
N LEU A 68 -8.49 12.43 23.87
CA LEU A 68 -8.15 13.27 25.02
C LEU A 68 -9.44 13.56 25.80
N LYS A 69 -9.99 12.54 26.45
CA LYS A 69 -11.01 12.65 27.48
C LYS A 69 -10.33 12.09 28.70
N ASP A 70 -9.72 12.98 29.49
CA ASP A 70 -9.59 12.86 30.95
C ASP A 70 -8.88 14.06 31.60
N ASP A 71 -8.25 14.98 30.83
CA ASP A 71 -7.45 16.07 31.43
C ASP A 71 -8.14 17.46 31.52
N ILE A 72 -9.46 17.57 31.34
CA ILE A 72 -10.19 18.84 31.60
C ILE A 72 -11.31 18.63 32.62
N VAL A 73 -10.95 18.18 33.82
CA VAL A 73 -11.79 18.35 35.03
C VAL A 73 -10.91 18.75 36.21
N ASN A 74 -10.57 20.04 36.29
CA ASN A 74 -10.57 20.87 37.51
C ASN A 74 -9.67 22.09 37.30
N ASP A 75 -10.27 23.22 36.93
CA ASP A 75 -9.88 24.47 37.59
C ASP A 75 -11.04 25.47 37.54
N LYS A 76 -12.00 25.28 38.46
CA LYS A 76 -12.93 26.33 38.91
C LYS A 76 -13.23 26.09 40.38
N LYS A 77 -12.40 26.64 41.26
CA LYS A 77 -12.82 27.09 42.58
C LYS A 77 -12.00 28.29 43.02
#